data_AF-A0A6G1F3S1-F1
#
_entry.id   AF-A0A6G1F3S1-F1
#
_cell.length_a   1.000
_cell.length_b   1.000
_cell.length_c   1.000
_cell.angle_alpha   90.00
_cell.angle_beta   90.00
_cell.angle_gamma   90.00
#
_symmetry.space_group_name_H-M   'P 1'
#
loop_
_entity.id
_entity.type
_entity.pdbx_description
1 polymer ?
#
loop_
_entity_poly.entity_id
_entity_poly.type
_entity_poly.pdbx_seq_one_letter_code
_entity_poly.pdbx_strand_id
1 'polypeptide(L)'
;MDLPGPRWKKGKDGKDFSSLGAANPISAIVSELKASFTSSKPVAILSGPGAVLEVEPEQAVILNRAAVGHAIENAAAQKHWFQLSPEEVFYLCHALSCIRVESQDQKQMSEVELWDHFRYGSESFPEMYKAYSHLRLKNWVVRSGLQYGADFVAY
;
A
#
# COMPACT_ATOMS: atom_id res chain seq x y z
N MET A 1 4.36 -25.51 36.20
CA MET A 1 5.07 -24.22 36.20
C MET A 1 5.11 -23.74 34.76
N ASP A 2 4.21 -22.85 34.37
CA ASP A 2 4.18 -22.29 33.03
C ASP A 2 5.28 -21.24 32.89
N LEU A 3 6.34 -21.58 32.16
CA LEU A 3 7.36 -20.62 31.78
C LEU A 3 6.70 -19.59 30.84
N PRO A 4 6.79 -18.28 31.12
CA PRO A 4 6.26 -17.28 30.22
C PRO A 4 6.97 -17.41 28.87
N GLY A 5 6.20 -17.71 27.82
CA GLY A 5 6.72 -17.85 26.47
C GLY A 5 7.49 -16.61 25.99
N PRO A 6 8.31 -16.74 24.93
CA PRO A 6 9.22 -15.68 24.51
C PRO A 6 8.51 -14.33 24.33
N ARG A 7 9.07 -13.27 24.92
CA ARG A 7 8.48 -11.92 24.99
C ARG A 7 8.08 -11.33 23.63
N TRP A 8 8.71 -11.80 22.54
CA TRP A 8 8.44 -11.35 21.17
C TRP A 8 7.21 -12.02 20.52
N LYS A 9 6.60 -13.04 21.15
CA LYS A 9 5.39 -13.71 20.64
C LYS A 9 4.08 -13.08 21.12
N LYS A 10 4.13 -12.26 22.16
CA LYS A 10 2.96 -11.57 22.72
C LYS A 10 3.05 -10.08 22.41
N GLY A 11 1.95 -9.52 21.90
CA GLY A 11 1.80 -8.08 21.73
C GLY A 11 1.77 -7.35 23.08
N LYS A 12 1.81 -6.01 23.05
CA LYS A 12 1.78 -5.14 24.24
C LYS A 12 0.58 -5.43 25.16
N ASP A 13 -0.49 -6.00 24.61
CA ASP A 13 -1.74 -6.38 25.29
C ASP A 13 -1.81 -7.87 25.67
N GLY A 14 -0.71 -8.62 25.55
CA GLY A 14 -0.66 -10.05 25.89
C GLY A 14 -1.33 -11.00 24.89
N LYS A 15 -1.92 -10.48 23.80
CA LYS A 15 -2.47 -11.28 22.70
C LYS A 15 -1.36 -11.84 21.80
N ASP A 16 -1.50 -13.10 21.40
CA ASP A 16 -0.55 -13.76 20.49
C ASP A 16 -0.67 -13.17 19.08
N PHE A 17 0.46 -12.78 18.48
CA PHE A 17 0.49 -12.21 17.12
C PHE A 17 -0.13 -13.13 16.07
N SER A 18 0.00 -14.46 16.24
CA SER A 18 -0.62 -15.45 15.37
C SER A 18 -2.15 -15.37 15.38
N SER A 19 -2.75 -15.09 16.53
CA SER A 19 -4.21 -14.91 16.65
C SER A 19 -4.69 -13.58 16.06
N LEU A 20 -3.89 -12.52 16.17
CA LEU A 20 -4.14 -11.21 15.54
C LEU A 20 -4.08 -11.30 14.00
N GLY A 21 -3.12 -12.05 13.47
CA GLY A 21 -2.99 -12.31 12.04
C GLY A 21 -4.12 -13.19 11.50
N ALA A 22 -4.54 -14.21 12.24
CA ALA A 22 -5.70 -15.03 11.88
C ALA A 22 -7.02 -14.25 11.91
N ALA A 23 -7.15 -13.28 12.85
CA ALA A 23 -8.33 -12.44 12.95
C ALA A 23 -8.41 -11.34 11.87
N ASN A 24 -7.28 -10.99 11.23
CA ASN A 24 -7.21 -9.96 10.20
C ASN A 24 -6.38 -10.44 9.01
N PRO A 25 -6.89 -11.40 8.21
CA PRO A 25 -6.16 -11.86 7.04
C PRO A 25 -6.02 -10.72 6.03
N ILE A 26 -4.85 -10.60 5.40
CA ILE A 26 -4.58 -9.54 4.40
C ILE A 26 -5.62 -9.54 3.29
N SER A 27 -6.11 -10.72 2.89
CA SER A 27 -7.14 -10.85 1.87
C SER A 27 -8.43 -10.11 2.24
N ALA A 28 -8.84 -10.15 3.51
CA ALA A 28 -10.00 -9.42 4.00
C ALA A 28 -9.74 -7.90 4.00
N ILE A 29 -8.56 -7.46 4.45
CA ILE A 29 -8.18 -6.05 4.47
C ILE A 29 -8.12 -5.48 3.05
N VAL A 30 -7.55 -6.21 2.09
CA VAL A 30 -7.48 -5.79 0.68
C VAL A 30 -8.88 -5.74 0.06
N SER A 31 -9.77 -6.66 0.42
CA SER A 31 -11.16 -6.62 -0.03
C SER A 31 -11.91 -5.42 0.55
N GLU A 32 -11.70 -5.11 1.83
CA GLU A 32 -12.27 -3.94 2.51
C GLU A 32 -11.75 -2.64 1.86
N LEU A 33 -10.45 -2.58 1.58
CA LEU A 33 -9.80 -1.47 0.85
C LEU A 33 -10.46 -1.28 -0.51
N LYS A 34 -10.58 -2.35 -1.30
CA LYS A 34 -11.20 -2.30 -2.62
C LYS A 34 -12.65 -1.79 -2.54
N ALA A 35 -13.44 -2.28 -1.58
CA ALA A 35 -14.83 -1.86 -1.42
C ALA A 35 -14.94 -0.37 -1.06
N SER A 36 -14.13 0.10 -0.10
CA SER A 36 -14.13 1.51 0.32
C SER A 36 -13.72 2.44 -0.83
N PHE A 37 -12.68 2.07 -1.56
CA PHE A 37 -12.17 2.86 -2.67
C PHE A 37 -13.08 2.84 -3.90
N THR A 38 -13.82 1.75 -4.13
CA THR A 38 -14.81 1.70 -5.22
C THR A 38 -15.94 2.72 -5.00
N SER A 39 -16.27 2.98 -3.73
CA SER A 39 -17.29 3.96 -3.33
C SER A 39 -16.79 5.40 -3.49
N SER A 40 -15.59 5.72 -3.00
CA SER A 40 -15.09 7.10 -3.01
C SER A 40 -14.29 7.49 -4.26
N LYS A 41 -13.74 6.52 -5.01
CA LYS A 41 -12.82 6.70 -6.15
C LYS A 41 -11.76 7.79 -5.89
N PRO A 42 -10.86 7.56 -4.92
CA PRO A 42 -9.89 8.58 -4.56
C PRO A 42 -8.92 8.81 -5.73
N VAL A 43 -8.49 10.06 -5.85
CA VAL A 43 -7.61 10.53 -6.91
C VAL A 43 -6.17 10.57 -6.39
N ALA A 44 -5.29 9.82 -7.05
CA ALA A 44 -3.86 9.86 -6.83
C ALA A 44 -3.25 10.86 -7.82
N ILE A 45 -2.48 11.82 -7.32
CA ILE A 45 -1.79 12.81 -8.13
C ILE A 45 -0.33 12.36 -8.27
N LEU A 46 0.17 12.24 -9.49
CA LEU A 46 1.57 11.91 -9.75
C LEU A 46 2.49 12.98 -9.14
N SER A 47 3.48 12.52 -8.38
CA SER A 47 4.43 13.40 -7.70
C SER A 47 5.80 12.72 -7.64
N GLY A 48 6.75 13.24 -8.41
CA GLY A 48 8.08 12.66 -8.54
C GLY A 48 8.03 11.23 -9.13
N PRO A 49 8.78 10.26 -8.55
CA PRO A 49 8.77 8.88 -9.03
C PRO A 49 7.53 8.07 -8.61
N GLY A 50 6.63 8.64 -7.79
CA GLY A 50 5.46 7.95 -7.26
C GLY A 50 4.18 8.77 -7.42
N ALA A 51 3.22 8.53 -6.53
CA ALA A 51 2.00 9.34 -6.47
C ALA A 51 1.63 9.67 -5.03
N VAL A 52 0.88 10.75 -4.88
CA VAL A 52 0.29 11.15 -3.61
C VAL A 52 -1.22 10.97 -3.71
N LEU A 53 -1.78 10.19 -2.80
CA LEU A 53 -3.19 9.88 -2.72
C LEU A 53 -3.83 10.69 -1.58
N GLU A 54 -4.89 11.43 -1.88
CA GLU A 54 -5.74 12.05 -0.85
C GLU A 54 -6.78 11.04 -0.36
N VAL A 55 -6.89 10.87 0.96
CA VAL A 55 -7.66 9.78 1.55
C VAL A 55 -8.43 10.27 2.79
N GLU A 56 -9.65 9.75 2.94
CA GLU A 56 -10.48 9.94 4.13
C GLU A 56 -9.89 9.19 5.34
N PRO A 57 -10.16 9.62 6.59
CA PRO A 57 -9.56 8.99 7.78
C PRO A 57 -9.88 7.50 7.92
N GLU A 58 -11.08 7.07 7.53
CA GLU A 58 -11.46 5.64 7.54
C GLU A 58 -10.61 4.81 6.57
N GLN A 59 -10.35 5.37 5.39
CA GLN A 59 -9.54 4.76 4.35
C GLN A 59 -8.05 4.78 4.71
N ALA A 60 -7.59 5.80 5.43
CA ALA A 60 -6.24 5.86 5.97
C ALA A 60 -5.95 4.69 6.93
N VAL A 61 -6.92 4.32 7.77
CA VAL A 61 -6.79 3.15 8.66
C VAL A 61 -6.67 1.87 7.85
N ILE A 62 -7.46 1.71 6.78
CA ILE A 62 -7.41 0.52 5.93
C ILE A 62 -6.08 0.45 5.16
N LEU A 63 -5.57 1.56 4.61
CA LEU A 63 -4.26 1.62 3.96
C LEU A 63 -3.13 1.25 4.92
N ASN A 64 -3.15 1.78 6.14
CA ASN A 64 -2.19 1.45 7.18
C ASN A 64 -2.24 -0.03 7.54
N ARG A 65 -3.44 -0.63 7.64
CA ARG A 65 -3.62 -2.08 7.88
C ARG A 65 -3.18 -2.93 6.70
N ALA A 66 -3.41 -2.48 5.46
CA ALA A 66 -2.94 -3.13 4.24
C ALA A 66 -1.44 -2.93 4.00
N ALA A 67 -0.81 -2.07 4.81
CA ALA A 67 0.58 -1.67 4.72
C ALA A 67 0.95 -1.14 3.32
N VAL A 68 0.03 -0.39 2.70
CA VAL A 68 0.19 0.21 1.37
C VAL A 68 0.55 1.68 1.54
N GLY A 69 1.66 2.11 0.95
CA GLY A 69 2.14 3.48 1.02
C GLY A 69 2.69 3.92 2.38
N HIS A 70 3.03 5.21 2.44
CA HIS A 70 3.50 5.90 3.63
C HIS A 70 2.58 7.09 3.92
N ALA A 71 2.03 7.15 5.13
CA ALA A 71 1.25 8.29 5.56
C ALA A 71 2.16 9.53 5.67
N ILE A 72 1.77 10.62 5.03
CA ILE A 72 2.43 11.92 5.14
C ILE A 72 1.74 12.66 6.29
N GLU A 73 2.45 12.88 7.38
CA GLU A 73 1.97 13.71 8.48
C GLU A 73 1.86 15.16 8.01
N ASN A 74 0.63 15.64 7.87
CA ASN A 74 0.35 17.02 7.52
C ASN A 74 -0.28 17.72 8.73
N ALA A 75 0.51 18.51 9.45
CA ALA A 75 0.11 19.15 10.72
C ALA A 75 -1.02 20.20 10.57
N ALA A 76 -1.44 20.53 9.34
CA ALA A 76 -2.30 21.67 9.05
C ALA A 76 -3.68 21.34 8.45
N ALA A 77 -3.99 20.09 8.09
CA ALA A 77 -5.25 19.78 7.41
C ALA A 77 -5.91 18.49 7.93
N GLN A 78 -7.23 18.48 8.02
CA GLN A 78 -8.06 17.30 8.32
C GLN A 78 -8.02 16.21 7.22
N LYS A 79 -7.11 16.34 6.23
CA LYS A 79 -6.96 15.49 5.05
C LYS A 79 -5.71 14.64 5.20
N HIS A 80 -5.86 13.33 5.06
CA HIS A 80 -4.75 12.38 5.16
C HIS A 80 -4.17 12.14 3.78
N TRP A 81 -2.86 12.36 3.65
CA TRP A 81 -2.15 12.17 2.39
C TRP A 81 -1.27 10.93 2.51
N PHE A 82 -1.30 10.08 1.49
CA PHE A 82 -0.46 8.89 1.42
C PHE A 82 0.46 8.98 0.22
N GLN A 83 1.77 8.86 0.46
CA GLN A 83 2.74 8.67 -0.59
C GLN A 83 2.75 7.19 -0.98
N LEU A 84 2.54 6.92 -2.26
CA LEU A 84 2.54 5.59 -2.84
C LEU A 84 3.75 5.44 -3.76
N SER A 85 4.39 4.29 -3.68
CA SER A 85 5.45 3.90 -4.60
C SER A 85 4.84 3.55 -5.98
N PRO A 86 5.57 3.73 -7.10
CA PRO A 86 5.03 3.46 -8.43
C PRO A 86 4.44 2.05 -8.58
N GLU A 87 5.03 1.04 -7.94
CA GLU A 87 4.53 -0.35 -7.93
C GLU A 87 3.18 -0.47 -7.21
N GLU A 88 3.01 0.27 -6.10
CA GLU A 88 1.80 0.29 -5.30
C GLU A 88 0.68 1.02 -6.04
N VAL A 89 0.99 2.17 -6.66
CA VAL A 89 0.04 2.93 -7.49
C VAL A 89 -0.45 2.06 -8.63
N PHE A 90 0.47 1.43 -9.36
CA PHE A 90 0.10 0.57 -10.48
C PHE A 90 -0.68 -0.66 -10.01
N TYR A 91 -0.36 -1.24 -8.84
CA TYR A 91 -1.16 -2.33 -8.26
C TYR A 91 -2.59 -1.89 -7.89
N LEU A 92 -2.76 -0.75 -7.23
CA LEU A 92 -4.08 -0.22 -6.88
C LEU A 92 -4.92 0.14 -8.12
N CYS A 93 -4.27 0.65 -9.18
CA CYS A 93 -4.92 1.04 -10.43
C CYS A 93 -5.25 -0.19 -11.30
N HIS A 94 -4.29 -1.06 -11.56
CA HIS A 94 -4.46 -2.21 -12.46
C HIS A 94 -5.11 -3.43 -11.78
N ALA A 95 -4.63 -3.83 -10.59
CA ALA A 95 -5.10 -5.06 -9.95
C ALA A 95 -6.41 -4.86 -9.15
N LEU A 96 -6.57 -3.70 -8.51
CA LEU A 96 -7.78 -3.40 -7.71
C LEU A 96 -8.76 -2.48 -8.44
N SER A 97 -8.33 -1.76 -9.49
CA SER A 97 -9.13 -0.78 -10.24
C SER A 97 -9.90 0.19 -9.35
N CYS A 98 -9.26 0.60 -8.26
CA CYS A 98 -9.93 1.30 -7.16
C CYS A 98 -9.53 2.77 -7.04
N ILE A 99 -8.45 3.20 -7.71
CA ILE A 99 -7.99 4.59 -7.72
C ILE A 99 -8.03 5.17 -9.13
N ARG A 100 -8.18 6.50 -9.23
CA ARG A 100 -7.90 7.26 -10.44
C ARG A 100 -6.55 7.92 -10.30
N VAL A 101 -5.73 7.89 -11.36
CA VAL A 101 -4.44 8.56 -11.36
C VAL A 101 -4.50 9.78 -12.27
N GLU A 102 -4.18 10.94 -11.72
CA GLU A 102 -4.08 12.21 -12.42
C GLU A 102 -2.62 12.65 -12.49
N SER A 103 -2.23 13.16 -13.65
CA SER A 103 -0.94 13.83 -13.81
C SER A 103 -0.96 15.22 -13.16
N GLN A 104 0.20 15.85 -13.03
CA GLN A 104 0.35 17.20 -12.50
C GLN A 104 -0.48 18.24 -13.29
N ASP A 105 -0.74 17.96 -14.57
CA ASP A 105 -1.60 18.76 -15.45
C ASP A 105 -3.12 18.50 -15.28
N GLN A 106 -3.55 17.81 -14.21
CA GLN A 106 -4.93 17.34 -13.99
C GLN A 106 -5.49 16.45 -15.11
N LYS A 107 -4.61 15.91 -15.96
CA LYS A 107 -4.99 14.95 -16.98
C LYS A 107 -5.08 13.58 -16.35
N GLN A 108 -6.26 12.96 -16.43
CA GLN A 108 -6.41 11.56 -16.06
C GLN A 108 -5.51 10.69 -16.94
N MET A 109 -4.62 9.93 -16.33
CA MET A 109 -3.75 9.00 -17.03
C MET A 109 -4.45 7.64 -17.17
N SER A 110 -4.37 7.07 -18.36
CA SER A 110 -4.74 5.67 -18.59
C SER A 110 -3.71 4.72 -17.98
N GLU A 111 -4.10 3.47 -17.73
CA GLU A 111 -3.19 2.43 -17.21
C GLU A 111 -1.94 2.26 -18.10
N VAL A 112 -2.10 2.39 -19.42
CA VAL A 112 -1.00 2.28 -20.39
C VAL A 112 -0.05 3.47 -20.27
N GLU A 113 -0.58 4.70 -20.22
CA GLU A 113 0.25 5.89 -20.03
C GLU A 113 0.98 5.85 -18.69
N LEU A 114 0.31 5.38 -17.63
CA LEU A 114 0.90 5.23 -16.30
C LEU A 114 2.03 4.20 -16.29
N TRP A 115 1.84 3.07 -16.96
CA TRP A 115 2.86 2.04 -17.11
C TRP A 115 4.09 2.56 -17.86
N ASP A 116 3.89 3.25 -18.98
CA ASP A 116 4.99 3.83 -19.74
C ASP A 116 5.70 4.94 -18.97
N HIS A 117 4.97 5.74 -18.17
CA HIS A 117 5.56 6.74 -17.30
C HIS A 117 6.50 6.12 -16.25
N PHE A 118 6.06 5.06 -15.56
CA PHE A 118 6.89 4.39 -14.57
C PHE A 118 8.05 3.60 -15.19
N ARG A 119 7.83 2.97 -16.35
CA ARG A 119 8.90 2.33 -17.12
C ARG A 119 9.97 3.34 -17.54
N TYR A 120 9.58 4.54 -17.95
CA TYR A 120 10.53 5.59 -18.31
C TYR A 120 11.29 6.13 -17.09
N GLY A 121 10.64 6.20 -15.93
CA GLY A 121 11.26 6.65 -14.68
C GLY A 121 12.20 5.63 -14.03
N SER A 122 12.00 4.33 -14.25
CA SER A 122 12.83 3.27 -13.68
C SER A 122 12.87 2.04 -14.58
N GLU A 123 14.06 1.67 -15.05
CA GLU A 123 14.26 0.48 -15.89
C GLU A 123 13.89 -0.82 -15.15
N SER A 124 14.09 -0.86 -13.83
CA SER A 124 13.77 -2.03 -12.99
C SER A 124 12.30 -2.12 -12.62
N PHE A 125 11.48 -1.12 -12.96
CA PHE A 125 10.06 -1.07 -12.57
C PHE A 125 9.26 -2.32 -12.99
N PRO A 126 9.34 -2.84 -14.23
CA PRO A 126 8.58 -4.02 -14.62
C PRO A 126 8.91 -5.26 -13.78
N GLU A 127 10.17 -5.42 -13.41
CA GLU A 127 10.63 -6.54 -12.58
C GLU A 127 10.15 -6.38 -11.13
N MET A 128 10.32 -5.17 -10.57
CA MET A 128 9.87 -4.85 -9.22
C MET A 128 8.35 -4.97 -9.08
N TYR A 129 7.57 -4.48 -10.05
CA TYR A 129 6.12 -4.64 -10.06
C TYR A 129 5.70 -6.11 -10.13
N LYS A 130 6.40 -6.93 -10.94
CA LYS A 130 6.10 -8.36 -11.02
C LYS A 130 6.37 -9.06 -9.69
N ALA A 131 7.47 -8.71 -9.00
CA ALA A 131 7.76 -9.23 -7.67
C ALA A 131 6.70 -8.78 -6.64
N TYR A 132 6.37 -7.48 -6.63
CA TYR A 132 5.38 -6.88 -5.74
C TYR A 132 3.99 -7.53 -5.90
N SER A 133 3.50 -7.61 -7.15
CA SER A 133 2.19 -8.19 -7.46
C SER A 133 2.13 -9.67 -7.10
N HIS A 134 3.19 -10.44 -7.37
CA HIS A 134 3.25 -11.85 -6.99
C HIS A 134 3.21 -12.07 -5.47
N LEU A 135 3.89 -11.22 -4.69
CA LEU A 135 3.83 -11.27 -3.23
C LEU A 135 2.44 -10.88 -2.70
N ARG A 136 1.84 -9.83 -3.25
CA ARG A 136 0.47 -9.40 -2.89
C ARG A 136 -0.59 -10.43 -3.24
N LEU A 137 -0.47 -11.12 -4.37
CA LEU A 137 -1.37 -12.24 -4.75
C LEU A 137 -1.29 -13.40 -3.76
N LYS A 138 -0.13 -13.61 -3.13
CA LYS A 138 0.06 -14.59 -2.06
C LYS A 138 -0.33 -14.06 -0.67
N ASN A 139 -0.97 -12.89 -0.60
CA ASN A 139 -1.38 -12.20 0.63
C ASN A 139 -0.22 -11.82 1.57
N TRP A 140 0.99 -11.62 1.04
CA TRP A 140 2.11 -11.09 1.83
C TRP A 140 1.98 -9.58 2.02
N VAL A 141 2.44 -9.11 3.17
CA VAL A 141 2.60 -7.68 3.45
C VAL A 141 3.90 -7.23 2.78
N VAL A 142 3.84 -6.44 1.70
CA VAL A 142 5.05 -5.96 1.00
C VAL A 142 5.36 -4.53 1.43
N ARG A 143 6.58 -4.29 1.91
CA ARG A 143 7.10 -2.98 2.32
C ARG A 143 8.43 -2.68 1.63
N SER A 144 8.81 -1.40 1.58
CA SER A 144 10.14 -0.99 1.11
C SER A 144 11.24 -1.64 1.95
N GLY A 145 12.19 -2.30 1.31
CA GLY A 145 13.32 -2.95 1.96
C GLY A 145 14.57 -2.08 2.07
N LEU A 146 14.50 -0.80 1.68
CA LEU A 146 15.67 0.06 1.54
C LEU A 146 16.50 0.16 2.83
N GLN A 147 15.84 0.14 3.99
CA GLN A 147 16.49 0.14 5.31
C GLN A 147 17.35 -1.10 5.59
N TYR A 148 17.11 -2.19 4.85
CA TYR A 148 17.79 -3.48 4.98
C TYR A 148 18.70 -3.79 3.79
N GLY A 149 18.88 -2.83 2.86
CA GLY A 149 19.65 -3.05 1.63
C GLY A 149 18.99 -4.03 0.65
N ALA A 150 17.66 -4.13 0.69
CA ALA A 150 16.86 -4.95 -0.23
C ALA A 150 15.78 -4.09 -0.90
N ASP A 151 15.19 -4.57 -2.00
CA ASP A 151 14.10 -3.85 -2.67
C ASP A 151 12.80 -3.92 -1.87
N PHE A 152 12.46 -5.13 -1.40
CA PHE A 152 11.24 -5.38 -0.63
C PHE A 152 11.50 -6.21 0.62
N VAL A 153 10.68 -5.97 1.64
CA VAL A 153 10.51 -6.83 2.81
C VAL A 153 9.08 -7.35 2.81
N ALA A 154 8.95 -8.67 2.88
CA ALA A 154 7.67 -9.37 2.91
C ALA A 154 7.42 -10.00 4.29
N TYR A 155 6.23 -9.79 4.85
CA TYR A 155 5.76 -10.41 6.10
C TYR A 155 4.54 -11.29 5.89
#